data_AF-A0A5U8SZG9-F1
#
_entry.id   AF-A0A5U8SZG9-F1
#
_cell.length_a   1.000
_cell.length_b   1.000
_cell.length_c   1.000
_cell.angle_alpha   90.00
_cell.angle_beta   90.00
_cell.angle_gamma   90.00
#
_symmetry.space_group_name_H-M   'P 1'
#
loop_
_entity.id
_entity.type
_entity.pdbx_description
1 polymer ?
#
loop_
_entity_poly.entity_id
_entity_poly.type
_entity_poly.pdbx_seq_one_letter_code
_entity_poly.pdbx_strand_id
1 'polypeptide(L)'
;QYVAKETRLDHFFDALAGKLDVIIISSDAVKKKKISGTFDLSDPQAALSQMLKTMALVSYRENRTLYIYSSNEVESSMLTLNAVTRNELTTFLKQTGLFDAQYPLTSDRQQRILYVTAPPRYLALIRSAADALEAQYSVQEQGITQEDEHIQLVKLEHSFVQDREITSRGKSLILPGVASALRELLDSGPAAKTGLVPQDAGQDDIQPAETVWLGGERVRIVPLQGENSLLLKGNRNALHLINQLIRQLDTAKPQIELSLWIIDVSKN
;
A
#
# COMPACT_ATOMS: atom_id res chain seq x y z
N GLN A 1 30.55 2.74 45.96
CA GLN A 1 29.24 2.57 46.62
C GLN A 1 28.42 3.85 46.48
N TYR A 2 27.14 3.73 46.16
CA TYR A 2 26.18 4.82 46.07
C TYR A 2 25.07 4.59 47.08
N VAL A 3 24.82 5.58 47.93
CA VAL A 3 23.80 5.50 48.97
C VAL A 3 22.60 6.31 48.52
N ALA A 4 21.52 5.63 48.12
CA ALA A 4 20.26 6.27 47.81
C ALA A 4 19.40 6.37 49.07
N LYS A 5 18.95 7.57 49.41
CA LYS A 5 17.96 7.82 50.47
C LYS A 5 16.75 8.48 49.83
N GLU A 6 15.73 7.69 49.52
CA GLU A 6 14.49 8.16 48.88
C GLU A 6 14.71 8.93 47.58
N THR A 7 15.80 8.61 46.88
CA THR A 7 16.20 9.29 45.66
C THR A 7 15.29 8.86 44.53
N ARG A 8 14.92 9.79 43.66
CA ARG A 8 14.20 9.46 42.43
C ARG A 8 15.07 8.54 41.57
N LEU A 9 14.42 7.58 40.94
CA LEU A 9 15.09 6.52 40.19
C LEU A 9 15.83 7.04 38.93
N ASP A 10 15.42 8.18 38.39
CA ASP A 10 16.10 8.89 37.30
C ASP A 10 17.53 9.33 37.65
N HIS A 11 17.74 9.97 38.81
CA HIS A 11 19.07 10.40 39.25
C HIS A 11 20.04 9.24 39.47
N PHE A 12 19.52 8.09 39.90
CA PHE A 12 20.33 6.86 40.00
C PHE A 12 20.79 6.39 38.62
N PHE A 13 19.88 6.41 37.63
CA PHE A 13 20.22 6.06 36.26
C PHE A 13 21.19 7.07 35.65
N ASP A 14 21.06 8.37 35.91
CA ASP A 14 22.02 9.37 35.42
C ASP A 14 23.44 9.13 35.98
N ALA A 15 23.55 8.80 37.27
CA ALA A 15 24.83 8.46 37.89
C ALA A 15 25.45 7.17 37.30
N LEU A 16 24.60 6.22 36.90
CA LEU A 16 25.00 4.96 36.28
C LEU A 16 25.35 5.13 34.79
N ALA A 17 24.63 6.01 34.08
CA ALA A 17 24.86 6.39 32.69
C ALA A 17 26.29 6.91 32.49
N GLY A 18 26.74 7.81 33.37
CA GLY A 18 28.10 8.34 33.34
C GLY A 18 29.21 7.29 33.53
N LYS A 19 28.91 6.14 34.16
CA LYS A 19 29.86 5.04 34.33
C LYS A 19 29.83 4.01 33.21
N LEU A 20 28.70 3.89 32.51
CA LEU A 20 28.49 2.91 31.44
C LEU A 20 28.76 3.47 30.04
N ASP A 21 29.07 4.76 29.90
CA ASP A 21 29.21 5.48 28.62
C ASP A 21 27.97 5.32 27.69
N VAL A 22 26.79 5.23 28.30
CA VAL A 22 25.49 5.14 27.62
C VAL A 22 24.56 6.24 28.09
N ILE A 23 23.70 6.72 27.20
CA ILE A 23 22.63 7.66 27.54
C ILE A 23 21.47 6.85 28.09
N ILE A 24 20.99 7.12 29.30
CA ILE A 24 19.83 6.42 29.86
C ILE A 24 18.61 7.33 29.82
N ILE A 25 17.52 6.85 29.22
CA ILE A 25 16.24 7.56 29.12
C ILE A 25 15.18 6.73 29.85
N SER A 26 14.58 7.29 30.88
CA SER A 26 13.50 6.65 31.65
C SER A 26 12.13 7.16 31.23
N SER A 27 11.14 6.26 31.25
CA SER A 27 9.73 6.62 31.05
C SER A 27 9.16 7.41 32.24
N ASP A 28 8.02 8.08 32.05
CA ASP A 28 7.38 8.84 33.12
C ASP A 28 6.87 7.96 34.26
N ALA A 29 6.53 6.70 33.99
CA ALA A 29 6.19 5.73 35.03
C ALA A 29 7.40 5.39 35.92
N VAL A 30 8.59 5.29 35.32
CA VAL A 30 9.85 5.01 36.02
C VAL A 30 10.31 6.23 36.83
N LYS A 31 10.18 7.45 36.29
CA LYS A 31 10.54 8.71 36.98
C LYS A 31 9.75 8.99 38.25
N LYS A 32 8.59 8.37 38.42
CA LYS A 32 7.73 8.49 39.62
C LYS A 32 8.14 7.52 40.74
N LYS A 33 8.93 6.48 40.43
CA LYS A 33 9.42 5.52 41.44
C LYS A 33 10.60 6.12 42.21
N LYS A 34 10.62 5.87 43.52
CA LYS A 34 11.74 6.24 44.41
C LYS A 34 12.49 4.99 44.84
N ILE A 35 13.79 5.13 45.08
CA ILE A 35 14.64 4.07 45.58
C ILE A 35 15.33 4.49 46.89
N SER A 36 15.49 3.51 47.77
CA SER A 36 16.24 3.62 49.00
C SER A 36 17.10 2.37 49.14
N GLY A 37 18.40 2.52 49.34
CA GLY A 37 19.31 1.40 49.42
C GLY A 37 20.77 1.78 49.18
N THR A 38 21.66 0.85 49.50
CA THR A 38 23.08 0.95 49.19
C THR A 38 23.39 0.11 47.95
N PHE A 39 23.94 0.74 46.93
CA PHE A 39 24.26 0.11 45.66
C PHE A 39 25.76 0.08 45.47
N ASP A 40 26.32 -1.07 45.16
CA ASP A 40 27.71 -1.14 44.75
C ASP A 40 27.82 -0.75 43.27
N LEU A 41 28.53 0.35 43.00
CA LEU A 41 28.78 0.86 41.65
C LEU A 41 30.12 0.36 41.09
N SER A 42 30.74 -0.62 41.75
CA SER A 42 31.98 -1.24 41.28
C SER A 42 31.76 -2.07 40.02
N ASP A 43 30.59 -2.71 39.90
CA ASP A 43 30.10 -3.30 38.64
C ASP A 43 28.76 -2.65 38.26
N PRO A 44 28.79 -1.62 37.39
CA PRO A 44 27.57 -0.90 37.00
C PRO A 44 26.60 -1.76 36.19
N GLN A 45 27.06 -2.80 35.48
CA GLN A 45 26.20 -3.65 34.68
C GLN A 45 25.45 -4.67 35.56
N ALA A 46 26.11 -5.24 36.56
CA ALA A 46 25.44 -6.06 37.56
C ALA A 46 24.42 -5.25 38.37
N ALA A 47 24.79 -4.04 38.81
CA ALA A 47 23.89 -3.15 39.52
C ALA A 47 22.63 -2.80 38.70
N LEU A 48 22.79 -2.50 37.41
CA LEU A 48 21.67 -2.27 36.50
C LEU A 48 20.76 -3.50 36.39
N SER A 49 21.35 -4.67 36.15
CA SER A 49 20.60 -5.92 35.94
C SER A 49 19.81 -6.31 37.20
N GLN A 50 20.41 -6.13 38.37
CA GLN A 50 19.72 -6.33 39.65
C GLN A 50 18.56 -5.35 39.81
N MET A 51 18.79 -4.06 39.53
CA MET A 51 17.75 -3.03 39.62
C MET A 51 16.57 -3.31 38.69
N LEU A 52 16.84 -3.69 37.43
CA LEU A 52 15.81 -4.03 36.46
C LEU A 52 14.93 -5.18 36.96
N LYS A 53 15.54 -6.21 37.56
CA LYS A 53 14.80 -7.34 38.15
C LYS A 53 14.01 -6.94 39.39
N THR A 54 14.62 -6.24 40.35
CA THR A 54 13.98 -5.89 41.64
C THR A 54 12.81 -4.93 41.45
N MET A 55 12.92 -3.98 40.51
CA MET A 55 11.90 -2.94 40.29
C MET A 55 10.89 -3.28 39.19
N ALA A 56 10.95 -4.51 38.64
CA ALA A 56 10.17 -4.96 37.49
C ALA A 56 10.22 -3.94 36.35
N LEU A 57 11.42 -3.73 35.83
CA LEU A 57 11.70 -2.82 34.73
C LEU A 57 12.22 -3.62 33.55
N VAL A 58 11.89 -3.15 32.36
CA VAL A 58 12.40 -3.68 31.10
C VAL A 58 13.27 -2.62 30.44
N SER A 59 14.31 -3.06 29.74
CA SER A 59 15.21 -2.17 29.02
C SER A 59 15.17 -2.45 27.53
N TYR A 60 15.32 -1.40 26.73
CA TYR A 60 15.50 -1.50 25.29
C TYR A 60 16.71 -0.65 24.91
N ARG A 61 17.64 -1.22 24.13
CA ARG A 61 18.88 -0.52 23.74
C ARG A 61 18.83 -0.18 22.25
N GLU A 62 19.04 1.10 21.96
CA GLU A 62 19.19 1.64 20.61
C GLU A 62 20.57 2.31 20.54
N ASN A 63 21.53 1.69 19.85
CA ASN A 63 22.90 2.17 19.74
C ASN A 63 23.55 2.49 21.11
N ARG A 64 23.74 3.78 21.43
CA ARG A 64 24.32 4.29 22.69
C ARG A 64 23.26 4.72 23.71
N THR A 65 21.98 4.55 23.40
CA THR A 65 20.86 4.96 24.24
C THR A 65 20.16 3.75 24.82
N LEU A 66 20.01 3.73 26.13
CA LEU A 66 19.27 2.72 26.88
C LEU A 66 17.95 3.33 27.36
N TYR A 67 16.86 2.86 26.80
CA TYR A 67 15.52 3.19 27.26
C TYR A 67 15.10 2.23 28.37
N ILE A 68 14.57 2.76 29.47
CA ILE A 68 14.09 1.99 30.61
C ILE A 68 12.60 2.26 30.79
N TYR A 69 11.83 1.18 30.81
CA TYR A 69 10.39 1.18 30.99
C TYR A 69 10.01 0.34 32.21
N SER A 70 8.85 0.62 32.77
CA SER A 70 8.22 -0.27 33.74
C SER A 70 7.69 -1.50 33.01
N SER A 71 7.69 -2.67 33.64
CA SER A 71 7.07 -3.88 33.07
C SER A 71 5.58 -3.69 32.73
N ASN A 72 4.90 -2.75 33.39
CA ASN A 72 3.50 -2.42 33.12
C ASN A 72 3.30 -1.58 31.85
N GLU A 73 4.37 -1.04 31.26
CA GLU A 73 4.32 -0.28 30.00
C GLU A 73 4.62 -1.18 28.80
N VAL A 74 4.86 -2.47 29.01
CA VAL A 74 4.99 -3.43 27.91
C VAL A 74 3.61 -3.62 27.30
N GLU A 75 3.50 -3.28 26.02
CA GLU A 75 2.26 -3.39 25.27
C GLU A 75 2.35 -4.52 24.26
N SER A 76 1.19 -5.11 23.95
CA SER A 76 1.05 -6.09 22.88
C SER A 76 0.32 -5.44 21.72
N SER A 77 0.96 -5.44 20.55
CA SER A 77 0.38 -4.89 19.33
C SER A 77 0.28 -5.96 18.25
N MET A 78 -0.82 -5.91 17.51
CA MET A 78 -1.07 -6.77 16.36
C MET A 78 -0.89 -5.92 15.10
N LEU A 79 0.05 -6.32 14.24
CA LEU A 79 0.35 -5.65 12.98
C LEU A 79 0.01 -6.58 11.82
N THR A 80 -0.72 -6.05 10.84
CA THR A 80 -1.03 -6.75 9.59
C THR A 80 -0.10 -6.26 8.49
N LEU A 81 0.62 -7.18 7.87
CA LEU A 81 1.47 -6.97 6.71
C LEU A 81 0.74 -7.40 5.44
N ASN A 82 0.81 -6.60 4.38
CA ASN A 82 0.10 -6.83 3.13
C ASN A 82 1.04 -7.34 2.03
N ALA A 83 2.10 -6.58 1.78
CA ALA A 83 3.09 -6.84 0.74
C ALA A 83 4.34 -7.57 1.29
N VAL A 84 4.59 -7.49 2.60
CA VAL A 84 5.82 -7.98 3.23
C VAL A 84 5.54 -9.19 4.13
N THR A 85 6.52 -10.08 4.28
CA THR A 85 6.46 -11.21 5.22
C THR A 85 7.25 -10.95 6.51
N ARG A 86 6.90 -11.66 7.58
CA ARG A 86 7.66 -11.64 8.86
C ARG A 86 9.16 -11.86 8.68
N ASN A 87 9.55 -12.77 7.78
CA ASN A 87 10.96 -13.07 7.54
C ASN A 87 11.71 -11.89 6.89
N GLU A 88 11.09 -11.19 5.95
CA GLU A 88 11.68 -10.00 5.32
C GLU A 88 11.83 -8.87 6.32
N LEU A 89 10.79 -8.59 7.11
CA LEU A 89 10.86 -7.59 8.18
C LEU A 89 11.95 -7.94 9.21
N THR A 90 12.03 -9.21 9.63
CA THR A 90 13.07 -9.67 10.57
C THR A 90 14.47 -9.50 9.97
N THR A 91 14.63 -9.78 8.68
CA THR A 91 15.91 -9.61 7.97
C THR A 91 16.29 -8.13 7.90
N PHE A 92 15.35 -7.26 7.56
CA PHE A 92 15.54 -5.81 7.54
C PHE A 92 15.93 -5.26 8.92
N LEU A 93 15.23 -5.68 9.99
CA LEU A 93 15.56 -5.28 11.36
C LEU A 93 16.96 -5.76 11.78
N LYS A 94 17.40 -6.94 11.34
CA LYS A 94 18.75 -7.44 11.60
C LYS A 94 19.81 -6.65 10.84
N GLN A 95 19.56 -6.34 9.56
CA GLN A 95 20.48 -5.58 8.72
C GLN A 95 20.70 -4.15 9.24
N THR A 96 19.63 -3.53 9.76
CA THR A 96 19.68 -2.19 10.34
C THR A 96 20.22 -2.16 11.78
N GLY A 97 20.46 -3.33 12.40
CA GLY A 97 20.89 -3.44 13.79
C GLY A 97 19.81 -3.08 14.82
N LEU A 98 18.54 -3.02 14.39
CA LEU A 98 17.39 -2.65 15.23
C LEU A 98 16.72 -3.86 15.88
N PHE A 99 17.02 -5.08 15.40
CA PHE A 99 16.43 -6.32 15.91
C PHE A 99 16.94 -6.67 17.32
N ASP A 100 16.02 -6.76 18.27
CA ASP A 100 16.29 -7.25 19.62
C ASP A 100 15.64 -8.64 19.85
N ALA A 101 16.47 -9.62 20.22
CA ALA A 101 16.03 -11.00 20.48
C ALA A 101 15.21 -11.15 21.76
N GLN A 102 15.25 -10.16 22.67
CA GLN A 102 14.45 -10.16 23.90
C GLN A 102 12.94 -10.03 23.63
N TYR A 103 12.59 -9.48 22.46
CA TYR A 103 11.20 -9.20 22.07
C TYR A 103 10.88 -9.95 20.76
N PRO A 104 10.54 -11.26 20.85
CA PRO A 104 10.36 -12.09 19.67
C PRO A 104 9.15 -11.66 18.84
N LEU A 105 9.34 -11.61 17.52
CA LEU A 105 8.29 -11.36 16.53
C LEU A 105 7.57 -12.67 16.23
N THR A 106 6.38 -12.86 16.81
CA THR A 106 5.55 -14.04 16.55
C THR A 106 4.60 -13.77 15.38
N SER A 107 4.34 -14.77 14.55
CA SER A 107 3.48 -14.61 13.38
C SER A 107 2.50 -15.77 13.23
N ASP A 108 1.47 -15.55 12.42
CA ASP A 108 0.58 -16.63 11.97
C ASP A 108 1.26 -17.57 10.96
N ARG A 109 0.52 -18.60 10.51
CA ARG A 109 1.00 -19.56 9.49
C ARG A 109 1.31 -18.90 8.15
N GLN A 110 0.59 -17.85 7.77
CA GLN A 110 0.81 -17.12 6.53
C GLN A 110 1.87 -16.02 6.65
N GLN A 111 2.43 -15.79 7.85
CA GLN A 111 3.40 -14.74 8.16
C GLN A 111 2.94 -13.31 7.83
N ARG A 112 1.63 -13.10 7.73
CA ARG A 112 1.01 -11.79 7.40
C ARG A 112 0.49 -11.06 8.63
N ILE A 113 0.26 -11.78 9.72
CA ILE A 113 -0.14 -11.20 10.99
C ILE A 113 1.03 -11.36 11.95
N LEU A 114 1.50 -10.24 12.48
CA LEU A 114 2.54 -10.14 13.48
C LEU A 114 1.93 -9.81 14.84
N TYR A 115 2.27 -10.61 15.84
CA TYR A 115 2.02 -10.32 17.24
C TYR A 115 3.34 -9.96 17.91
N VAL A 116 3.42 -8.74 18.41
CA VAL A 116 4.62 -8.18 19.03
C VAL A 116 4.29 -7.71 20.43
N THR A 117 5.06 -8.18 21.41
CA THR A 117 5.00 -7.72 22.79
C THR A 117 6.30 -7.04 23.14
N ALA A 118 6.26 -5.73 23.34
CA ALA A 118 7.47 -4.91 23.46
C ALA A 118 7.21 -3.56 24.15
N PRO A 119 8.27 -2.86 24.59
CA PRO A 119 8.14 -1.50 25.07
C PRO A 119 7.64 -0.54 23.97
N PRO A 120 6.95 0.56 24.33
CA PRO A 120 6.25 1.41 23.36
C PRO A 120 7.17 2.00 22.28
N ARG A 121 8.41 2.33 22.64
CA ARG A 121 9.41 2.84 21.67
C ARG A 121 9.80 1.80 20.63
N TYR A 122 9.98 0.55 21.05
CA TYR A 122 10.35 -0.53 20.12
C TYR A 122 9.16 -0.91 19.23
N LEU A 123 7.93 -0.92 19.77
CA LEU A 123 6.71 -1.09 18.98
C LEU A 123 6.57 -0.03 17.89
N ALA A 124 6.76 1.25 18.26
CA ALA A 124 6.70 2.35 17.30
C ALA A 124 7.77 2.20 16.20
N LEU A 125 8.97 1.76 16.57
CA LEU A 125 10.05 1.49 15.62
C LEU A 125 9.68 0.36 14.66
N ILE A 126 9.22 -0.79 15.18
CA ILE A 126 8.79 -1.93 14.35
C ILE A 126 7.68 -1.51 13.39
N ARG A 127 6.71 -0.73 13.86
CA ARG A 127 5.63 -0.21 13.03
C ARG A 127 6.16 0.67 11.91
N SER A 128 7.04 1.63 12.23
CA SER A 128 7.64 2.50 11.21
C SER A 128 8.50 1.74 10.21
N ALA A 129 9.22 0.70 10.65
CA ALA A 129 10.01 -0.16 9.78
C ALA A 129 9.12 -1.01 8.88
N ALA A 130 8.03 -1.56 9.42
CA ALA A 130 7.03 -2.29 8.65
C ALA A 130 6.38 -1.39 7.61
N ASP A 131 5.92 -0.19 7.99
CA ASP A 131 5.31 0.78 7.07
C ASP A 131 6.28 1.21 5.96
N ALA A 132 7.55 1.44 6.28
CA ALA A 132 8.57 1.79 5.29
C ALA A 132 8.86 0.65 4.31
N LEU A 133 8.94 -0.59 4.81
CA LEU A 133 9.16 -1.77 3.99
C LEU A 133 7.93 -2.08 3.13
N GLU A 134 6.73 -1.99 3.70
CA GLU A 134 5.46 -2.10 2.97
C GLU A 134 5.36 -1.04 1.89
N ALA A 135 5.77 0.21 2.12
CA ALA A 135 5.80 1.24 1.09
C ALA A 135 6.79 0.90 -0.04
N GLN A 136 7.97 0.38 0.29
CA GLN A 136 8.97 -0.02 -0.69
C GLN A 136 8.46 -1.17 -1.58
N TYR A 137 7.89 -2.20 -0.98
CA TYR A 137 7.32 -3.34 -1.70
C TYR A 137 6.02 -3.00 -2.41
N SER A 138 5.18 -2.13 -1.82
CA SER A 138 4.00 -1.60 -2.50
C SER A 138 4.40 -0.81 -3.73
N VAL A 139 5.49 -0.04 -3.72
CA VAL A 139 5.98 0.62 -4.95
C VAL A 139 6.51 -0.40 -5.97
N GLN A 140 6.97 -1.57 -5.54
CA GLN A 140 7.40 -2.66 -6.42
C GLN A 140 6.21 -3.46 -6.98
N GLU A 141 5.16 -3.69 -6.19
CA GLU A 141 3.89 -4.30 -6.63
C GLU A 141 3.02 -3.30 -7.42
N GLN A 142 3.10 -2.01 -7.09
CA GLN A 142 2.43 -0.92 -7.80
C GLN A 142 3.28 -0.34 -8.93
N GLY A 143 4.51 -0.82 -9.09
CA GLY A 143 5.50 -0.40 -10.06
C GLY A 143 6.13 -1.61 -10.72
N ILE A 144 5.39 -2.19 -11.66
CA ILE A 144 5.92 -2.39 -13.01
C ILE A 144 7.30 -3.05 -13.05
N THR A 145 7.35 -4.38 -13.13
CA THR A 145 8.46 -5.03 -13.82
C THR A 145 8.44 -4.54 -15.28
N GLN A 146 9.24 -3.52 -15.61
CA GLN A 146 9.41 -3.03 -16.99
C GLN A 146 9.81 -4.16 -17.96
N GLU A 147 10.36 -5.24 -17.42
CA GLU A 147 10.76 -6.44 -18.14
C GLU A 147 9.59 -7.25 -18.76
N ASP A 148 8.35 -7.09 -18.28
CA ASP A 148 7.17 -7.77 -18.84
C ASP A 148 6.13 -6.81 -19.45
N GLU A 149 6.26 -5.49 -19.25
CA GLU A 149 5.37 -4.53 -19.88
C GLU A 149 5.69 -4.34 -21.36
N HIS A 150 4.72 -4.68 -22.19
CA HIS A 150 4.77 -4.44 -23.62
C HIS A 150 3.86 -3.26 -23.96
N ILE A 151 4.26 -2.48 -24.96
CA ILE A 151 3.42 -1.43 -25.56
C ILE A 151 2.98 -1.93 -26.92
N GLN A 152 1.70 -1.83 -27.22
CA GLN A 152 1.14 -2.22 -28.50
C GLN A 152 0.20 -1.14 -29.03
N LEU A 153 0.41 -0.78 -30.29
CA LEU A 153 -0.52 0.05 -31.05
C LEU A 153 -1.47 -0.86 -31.84
N VAL A 154 -2.77 -0.66 -31.66
CA VAL A 154 -3.82 -1.42 -32.34
C VAL A 154 -4.68 -0.48 -33.16
N LYS A 155 -4.63 -0.61 -34.48
CA LYS A 155 -5.45 0.19 -35.39
C LYS A 155 -6.81 -0.47 -35.58
N LEU A 156 -7.87 0.34 -35.57
CA LEU A 156 -9.24 -0.10 -35.83
C LEU A 156 -9.62 0.18 -37.29
N GLU A 157 -10.30 -0.77 -37.93
CA GLU A 157 -10.67 -0.71 -39.35
C GLU A 157 -12.16 -0.41 -39.58
N HIS A 158 -13.04 -0.98 -38.76
CA HIS A 158 -14.50 -0.96 -38.96
C HIS A 158 -15.26 -0.17 -37.88
N SER A 159 -14.65 -0.02 -36.71
CA SER A 159 -15.22 0.63 -35.53
C SER A 159 -14.44 1.90 -35.15
N PHE A 160 -15.11 2.81 -34.46
CA PHE A 160 -14.53 4.07 -33.99
C PHE A 160 -13.92 3.89 -32.61
N VAL A 161 -12.72 4.45 -32.42
CA VAL A 161 -12.06 4.46 -31.12
C VAL A 161 -12.84 5.28 -30.08
N GLN A 162 -13.44 6.39 -30.52
CA GLN A 162 -14.16 7.36 -29.69
C GLN A 162 -15.68 7.18 -29.77
N ASP A 163 -16.36 7.72 -28.76
CA ASP A 163 -17.81 7.80 -28.71
C ASP A 163 -18.33 8.75 -29.80
N ARG A 164 -19.46 8.41 -30.40
CA ARG A 164 -20.11 9.24 -31.43
C ARG A 164 -21.49 9.66 -30.99
N GLU A 165 -21.73 10.96 -31.01
CA GLU A 165 -23.07 11.49 -30.80
C GLU A 165 -23.88 11.39 -32.11
N ILE A 166 -25.09 10.82 -32.01
CA ILE A 166 -26.04 10.67 -33.11
C ILE A 166 -27.33 11.37 -32.71
N THR A 167 -27.70 12.41 -33.46
CA THR A 167 -29.00 13.06 -33.31
C THR A 167 -30.00 12.45 -34.28
N SER A 168 -31.06 11.81 -33.76
CA SER A 168 -32.14 11.25 -34.59
C SER A 168 -33.50 11.65 -34.03
N ARG A 169 -34.34 12.27 -34.89
CA ARG A 169 -35.73 12.67 -34.56
C ARG A 169 -35.85 13.48 -33.26
N GLY A 170 -34.93 14.42 -33.03
CA GLY A 170 -34.91 15.28 -31.85
C GLY A 170 -34.40 14.62 -30.56
N LYS A 171 -33.91 13.38 -30.62
CA LYS A 171 -33.22 12.70 -29.51
C LYS A 171 -31.73 12.58 -29.83
N SER A 172 -30.87 12.98 -28.90
CA SER A 172 -29.43 12.73 -28.99
C SER A 172 -29.10 11.40 -28.31
N LEU A 173 -28.34 10.56 -28.99
CA LEU A 173 -27.86 9.27 -28.50
C LEU A 173 -26.35 9.20 -28.65
N ILE A 174 -25.63 8.92 -27.57
CA ILE A 174 -24.19 8.67 -27.61
C ILE A 174 -23.97 7.18 -27.89
N LEU A 175 -23.30 6.89 -29.00
CA LEU A 175 -22.85 5.55 -29.35
C LEU A 175 -21.44 5.35 -28.78
N PRO A 176 -21.22 4.43 -27.82
CA PRO A 176 -19.90 4.20 -27.26
C PRO A 176 -18.93 3.66 -28.31
N GLY A 177 -17.72 4.19 -28.30
CA GLY A 177 -16.59 3.71 -29.08
C GLY A 177 -15.94 2.47 -28.44
N VAL A 178 -14.98 1.89 -29.16
CA VAL A 178 -14.27 0.68 -28.70
C VAL A 178 -13.52 0.94 -27.38
N ALA A 179 -12.95 2.13 -27.19
CA ALA A 179 -12.26 2.47 -25.95
C ALA A 179 -13.20 2.45 -24.73
N SER A 180 -14.38 3.06 -24.85
CA SER A 180 -15.38 3.09 -23.79
C SER A 180 -15.97 1.71 -23.50
N ALA A 181 -16.30 0.95 -24.55
CA ALA A 181 -16.82 -0.41 -24.40
C ALA A 181 -15.80 -1.37 -23.74
N LEU A 182 -14.51 -1.28 -24.11
CA LEU A 182 -13.46 -2.06 -23.46
C LEU A 182 -13.29 -1.67 -22.00
N ARG A 183 -13.30 -0.37 -21.68
CA ARG A 183 -13.19 0.10 -20.30
C ARG A 183 -14.34 -0.44 -19.44
N GLU A 184 -15.58 -0.31 -19.90
CA GLU A 184 -16.75 -0.82 -19.19
C GLU A 184 -16.68 -2.33 -18.96
N LEU A 185 -16.25 -3.09 -19.98
CA LEU A 185 -16.10 -4.54 -19.87
C LEU A 185 -15.02 -4.94 -18.86
N LEU A 186 -13.90 -4.22 -18.82
CA LEU A 186 -12.76 -4.51 -17.94
C LEU A 186 -12.98 -4.02 -16.50
N ASP A 187 -13.68 -2.90 -16.32
CA ASP A 187 -13.98 -2.33 -15.00
C ASP A 187 -15.08 -3.11 -14.25
N SER A 188 -15.96 -3.81 -14.98
CA SER A 188 -17.06 -4.63 -14.43
C SER A 188 -16.62 -5.93 -13.73
N GLY A 189 -15.35 -6.07 -13.36
CA GLY A 189 -14.88 -7.13 -12.44
C GLY A 189 -15.47 -6.97 -11.02
N PRO A 190 -15.37 -7.99 -10.15
CA PRO A 190 -16.15 -8.09 -8.89
C PRO A 190 -15.82 -7.04 -7.80
N ALA A 191 -15.18 -5.92 -8.12
CA ALA A 191 -14.73 -4.92 -7.16
C ALA A 191 -14.79 -3.44 -7.62
N ALA A 192 -15.66 -3.04 -8.56
CA ALA A 192 -15.80 -1.62 -8.92
C ALA A 192 -17.24 -1.11 -8.75
N LYS A 193 -17.35 -0.04 -7.95
CA LYS A 193 -18.59 0.69 -7.66
C LYS A 193 -18.93 1.57 -8.86
N THR A 194 -20.13 1.36 -9.40
CA THR A 194 -20.75 2.21 -10.41
C THR A 194 -20.97 3.64 -9.89
N GLY A 195 -20.22 4.59 -10.46
CA GLY A 195 -20.49 6.01 -10.38
C GLY A 195 -20.59 6.58 -11.78
N LEU A 196 -21.77 6.45 -12.40
CA LEU A 196 -22.08 7.15 -13.65
C LEU A 196 -22.20 8.64 -13.34
N VAL A 197 -21.19 9.43 -13.70
CA VAL A 197 -21.30 10.89 -13.79
C VAL A 197 -21.47 11.24 -15.27
N PRO A 198 -22.52 12.00 -15.66
CA PRO A 198 -22.62 12.56 -17.00
C PRO A 198 -21.52 13.62 -17.13
N GLN A 199 -20.52 13.39 -17.99
CA GLN A 199 -19.50 14.39 -18.27
C GLN A 199 -19.95 15.25 -19.45
N ASP A 200 -20.23 16.52 -19.14
CA ASP A 200 -20.53 17.59 -20.08
C ASP A 200 -19.42 17.71 -21.14
N ALA A 201 -19.87 17.90 -22.38
CA ALA A 201 -19.04 18.11 -23.55
C ALA A 201 -18.35 19.47 -23.49
N GLY A 202 -17.02 19.46 -23.45
CA GLY A 202 -16.22 20.65 -23.65
C GLY A 202 -14.78 20.46 -23.22
N GLN A 203 -13.87 20.56 -24.21
CA GLN A 203 -12.47 20.95 -24.11
C GLN A 203 -11.41 19.83 -24.24
N ASP A 204 -10.69 19.94 -25.37
CA ASP A 204 -9.45 19.30 -25.82
C ASP A 204 -9.40 17.76 -26.01
N ASP A 205 -9.18 17.38 -27.28
CA ASP A 205 -9.12 16.07 -27.96
C ASP A 205 -8.12 15.04 -27.38
N ILE A 206 -8.09 14.83 -26.06
CA ILE A 206 -7.36 13.71 -25.44
C ILE A 206 -8.23 13.14 -24.32
N GLN A 207 -8.95 12.05 -24.62
CA GLN A 207 -9.55 11.25 -23.54
C GLN A 207 -8.41 10.78 -22.61
N PRO A 208 -8.54 10.95 -21.28
CA PRO A 208 -7.46 10.69 -20.36
C PRO A 208 -7.01 9.22 -20.44
N ALA A 209 -5.71 9.02 -20.43
CA ALA A 209 -5.09 7.71 -20.41
C ALA A 209 -5.38 6.99 -19.09
N GLU A 210 -6.39 6.11 -19.09
CA GLU A 210 -6.90 5.41 -17.92
C GLU A 210 -6.24 4.03 -17.72
N THR A 211 -6.09 3.65 -16.46
CA THR A 211 -5.53 2.36 -16.06
C THR A 211 -6.66 1.46 -15.57
N VAL A 212 -6.82 0.31 -16.20
CA VAL A 212 -7.84 -0.69 -15.87
C VAL A 212 -7.16 -1.96 -15.37
N TRP A 213 -7.88 -2.78 -14.59
CA TRP A 213 -7.36 -4.02 -14.04
C TRP A 213 -7.96 -5.24 -14.74
N LEU A 214 -7.12 -6.21 -15.11
CA LEU A 214 -7.49 -7.46 -15.77
C LEU A 214 -6.80 -8.62 -15.06
N GLY A 215 -7.56 -9.47 -14.37
CA GLY A 215 -6.99 -10.64 -13.68
C GLY A 215 -5.93 -10.31 -12.62
N GLY A 216 -5.99 -9.11 -12.02
CA GLY A 216 -4.99 -8.60 -11.08
C GLY A 216 -3.83 -7.83 -11.72
N GLU A 217 -3.75 -7.79 -13.06
CA GLU A 217 -2.74 -7.03 -13.81
C GLU A 217 -3.29 -5.68 -14.27
N ARG A 218 -2.44 -4.65 -14.29
CA ARG A 218 -2.82 -3.32 -14.80
C ARG A 218 -2.63 -3.25 -16.30
N VAL A 219 -3.61 -2.72 -16.99
CA VAL A 219 -3.51 -2.35 -18.40
C VAL A 219 -3.91 -0.90 -18.57
N ARG A 220 -3.04 -0.12 -19.21
CA ARG A 220 -3.35 1.25 -19.61
C ARG A 220 -3.85 1.27 -21.04
N ILE A 221 -4.99 1.90 -21.25
CA ILE A 221 -5.62 2.04 -22.56
C ILE A 221 -5.68 3.53 -22.89
N VAL A 222 -5.10 3.91 -24.03
CA VAL A 222 -5.10 5.30 -24.50
C VAL A 222 -5.67 5.35 -25.92
N PRO A 223 -6.84 5.98 -26.12
CA PRO A 223 -7.38 6.17 -27.45
C PRO A 223 -6.63 7.28 -28.20
N LEU A 224 -6.23 6.98 -29.44
CA LEU A 224 -5.59 7.90 -30.37
C LEU A 224 -6.58 8.22 -31.48
N GLN A 225 -7.32 9.31 -31.30
CA GLN A 225 -8.42 9.71 -32.19
C GLN A 225 -7.93 10.01 -33.61
N GLY A 226 -6.81 10.73 -33.76
CA GLY A 226 -6.26 11.10 -35.07
C GLY A 226 -5.88 9.90 -35.95
N GLU A 227 -5.53 8.77 -35.35
CA GLU A 227 -5.09 7.54 -36.05
C GLU A 227 -6.15 6.42 -36.01
N ASN A 228 -7.34 6.68 -35.44
CA ASN A 228 -8.35 5.68 -35.10
C ASN A 228 -7.74 4.40 -34.48
N SER A 229 -6.89 4.59 -33.48
CA SER A 229 -6.06 3.53 -32.91
C SER A 229 -6.10 3.54 -31.38
N LEU A 230 -5.80 2.40 -30.76
CA LEU A 230 -5.64 2.23 -29.33
C LEU A 230 -4.18 1.95 -29.00
N LEU A 231 -3.61 2.74 -28.09
CA LEU A 231 -2.33 2.44 -27.47
C LEU A 231 -2.57 1.67 -26.18
N LEU A 232 -2.04 0.46 -26.13
CA LEU A 232 -2.18 -0.46 -25.02
C LEU A 232 -0.83 -0.62 -24.33
N LYS A 233 -0.83 -0.65 -23.01
CA LYS A 233 0.36 -0.93 -22.21
C LYS A 233 0.01 -1.90 -21.08
N GLY A 234 0.71 -3.03 -20.99
CA GLY A 234 0.51 -4.03 -19.94
C GLY A 234 1.31 -5.31 -20.19
N ASN A 235 1.03 -6.35 -19.42
CA ASN A 235 1.62 -7.69 -19.61
C ASN A 235 1.22 -8.27 -20.97
N ARG A 236 2.13 -9.03 -21.61
CA ARG A 236 1.87 -9.77 -22.86
C ARG A 236 0.59 -10.61 -22.86
N ASN A 237 0.26 -11.30 -21.76
CA ASN A 237 -0.94 -12.11 -21.65
C ASN A 237 -2.22 -11.25 -21.68
N ALA A 238 -2.25 -10.17 -20.89
CA ALA A 238 -3.36 -9.23 -20.87
C ALA A 238 -3.55 -8.53 -22.22
N LEU A 239 -2.45 -8.12 -22.87
CA LEU A 239 -2.51 -7.52 -24.21
C LEU A 239 -3.06 -8.51 -25.25
N HIS A 240 -2.66 -9.79 -25.18
CA HIS A 240 -3.20 -10.81 -26.09
C HIS A 240 -4.73 -10.94 -25.95
N LEU A 241 -5.23 -10.99 -24.72
CA LEU A 241 -6.67 -11.08 -24.45
C LEU A 241 -7.42 -9.84 -24.97
N ILE A 242 -6.90 -8.64 -24.70
CA ILE A 242 -7.51 -7.38 -25.18
C ILE A 242 -7.52 -7.34 -26.71
N ASN A 243 -6.46 -7.80 -27.38
CA ASN A 243 -6.44 -7.87 -28.84
C ASN A 243 -7.52 -8.79 -29.40
N GLN A 244 -7.81 -9.91 -28.74
CA GLN A 244 -8.89 -10.81 -29.15
C GLN A 244 -10.25 -10.13 -29.01
N LEU A 245 -10.47 -9.37 -27.93
CA LEU A 245 -11.69 -8.59 -27.72
C LEU A 245 -11.84 -7.48 -28.76
N ILE A 246 -10.77 -6.73 -29.05
CA ILE A 246 -10.78 -5.68 -30.08
C ILE A 246 -11.20 -6.26 -31.43
N ARG A 247 -10.64 -7.42 -31.83
CA ARG A 247 -11.01 -8.07 -33.10
C ARG A 247 -12.48 -8.48 -33.17
N GLN A 248 -13.10 -8.81 -32.04
CA GLN A 248 -14.53 -9.13 -31.99
C GLN A 248 -15.40 -7.87 -32.06
N LEU A 249 -14.93 -6.75 -31.54
CA LEU A 249 -15.63 -5.46 -31.57
C LEU A 249 -15.44 -4.71 -32.90
N ASP A 250 -14.34 -4.94 -33.61
CA ASP A 250 -13.96 -4.26 -34.84
C ASP A 250 -14.41 -5.03 -36.10
N THR A 251 -15.71 -5.28 -36.21
CA THR A 251 -16.31 -6.05 -37.32
C THR A 251 -17.10 -5.16 -38.29
N ALA A 252 -17.06 -5.53 -39.58
CA ALA A 252 -17.82 -4.83 -40.62
C ALA A 252 -19.33 -4.97 -40.38
N LYS A 253 -20.04 -3.85 -40.28
CA LYS A 253 -21.51 -3.83 -40.11
C LYS A 253 -22.18 -3.93 -41.48
N PRO A 254 -23.17 -4.83 -41.67
CA PRO A 254 -23.89 -4.95 -42.93
C PRO A 254 -24.72 -3.68 -43.19
N GLN A 255 -24.78 -3.25 -44.45
CA GLN A 255 -25.67 -2.18 -44.88
C GLN A 255 -27.08 -2.74 -45.07
N ILE A 256 -28.08 -2.06 -44.51
CA ILE A 256 -29.50 -2.40 -44.67
C ILE A 256 -30.15 -1.27 -45.45
N GLU A 257 -30.61 -1.57 -46.67
CA GLU A 257 -31.38 -0.64 -47.49
C GLU A 257 -32.88 -0.82 -47.20
N LEU A 258 -33.54 0.28 -46.88
CA LEU A 258 -34.98 0.31 -46.59
C LEU A 258 -35.69 1.07 -47.70
N SER A 259 -36.59 0.40 -48.41
CA SER A 259 -37.49 1.02 -49.40
C SER A 259 -38.86 1.24 -48.77
N LEU A 260 -39.33 2.49 -48.67
CA LEU A 260 -40.66 2.83 -48.16
C LEU A 260 -41.53 3.37 -49.30
N TRP A 261 -42.69 2.75 -49.50
CA TRP A 261 -43.72 3.23 -50.40
C TRP A 261 -44.91 3.72 -49.59
N ILE A 262 -45.24 5.01 -49.72
CA ILE A 262 -46.43 5.60 -49.12
C ILE A 262 -47.41 5.85 -50.27
N ILE A 263 -48.51 5.09 -50.28
CA ILE A 263 -49.56 5.21 -51.28
C ILE A 263 -50.80 5.74 -50.57
N ASP A 264 -51.22 6.94 -50.95
CA ASP A 264 -52.50 7.52 -50.53
C ASP A 264 -53.49 7.37 -51.70
N VAL A 265 -54.70 6.88 -51.41
CA VAL A 265 -55.76 6.68 -52.41
C VAL A 265 -57.01 7.38 -51.92
N SER A 266 -57.27 8.56 -52.46
CA SER A 266 -58.55 9.25 -52.30
C SER A 266 -59.48 8.93 -53.47
N LYS A 267 -60.71 8.47 -53.18
CA LYS A 267 -61.75 8.24 -54.18
C LYS A 267 -62.87 9.27 -53.99
N ASN A 268 -63.24 9.98 -55.06
CA ASN A 268 -64.45 10.82 -55.12
C ASN A 268 -65.70 9.95 -55.32
#